data_AF-A0A956J7M7-F1
#
_entry.id   AF-A0A956J7M7-F1
#
_cell.length_a   1.000
_cell.length_b   1.000
_cell.length_c   1.000
_cell.angle_alpha   90.00
_cell.angle_beta   90.00
_cell.angle_gamma   90.00
#
_symmetry.space_group_name_H-M   'P 1'
#
loop_
_entity.id
_entity.type
_entity.pdbx_description
1 polymer ?
#
loop_
_entity_poly.entity_id
_entity_poly.type
_entity_poly.pdbx_seq_one_letter_code
_entity_poly.pdbx_strand_id
1 'polypeptide(L)'
;PAYRQYKTLSELQPNSPLSELRLAAAAAGAGRIDESLRIQRQVASAEGTPGPNDPRLWARLWSAARLARLMVDPPPPTPGQPEVDPARRKANIERKLKELQLFSGEGTLVILTWEDLTATVQLMTLDGKAAIATGDVTRAAPVGLSSALIPNSDYARLTYEAQLMSELSDDPIGLVRQDITWDGKSFSVKVTKHSLEAREQKVGL
;
A
#
# COMPACT_ATOMS: atom_id res chain seq x y z
N PRO A 1 -16.72 -8.13 11.54
CA PRO A 1 -17.59 -8.84 10.57
C PRO A 1 -16.81 -9.37 9.35
N ALA A 2 -16.17 -8.47 8.58
CA ALA A 2 -15.37 -8.84 7.40
C ALA A 2 -14.19 -9.78 7.68
N TYR A 3 -13.43 -9.56 8.77
CA TYR A 3 -12.30 -10.44 9.14
C TYR A 3 -12.72 -11.91 9.31
N ARG A 4 -13.87 -12.18 9.95
CA ARG A 4 -14.37 -13.56 10.12
C ARG A 4 -14.76 -14.19 8.78
N GLN A 5 -15.41 -13.42 7.90
CA GLN A 5 -15.80 -13.87 6.57
C GLN A 5 -14.58 -14.23 5.70
N TYR A 6 -13.56 -13.37 5.66
CA TYR A 6 -12.34 -13.67 4.92
C TYR A 6 -11.53 -14.82 5.52
N LYS A 7 -11.55 -14.98 6.86
CA LYS A 7 -10.92 -16.13 7.51
C LYS A 7 -11.59 -17.43 7.04
N THR A 8 -12.92 -17.51 7.10
CA THR A 8 -13.66 -18.67 6.58
C THR A 8 -13.40 -18.89 5.09
N LEU A 9 -13.37 -17.84 4.28
CA LEU A 9 -13.07 -17.96 2.85
C LEU A 9 -11.65 -18.50 2.59
N SER A 10 -10.65 -18.05 3.36
CA SER A 10 -9.28 -18.57 3.27
C SER A 10 -9.16 -20.03 3.74
N GLU A 11 -10.02 -20.46 4.67
CA GLU A 11 -10.10 -21.85 5.12
C GLU A 11 -10.76 -22.75 4.04
N LEU A 12 -11.71 -22.21 3.27
CA LEU A 12 -12.41 -22.92 2.19
C LEU A 12 -11.63 -22.95 0.86
N GLN A 13 -10.81 -21.93 0.60
CA GLN A 13 -9.91 -21.85 -0.55
C GLN A 13 -8.46 -21.69 -0.07
N PRO A 14 -7.87 -22.73 0.53
CA PRO A 14 -6.46 -22.70 0.89
C PRO A 14 -5.64 -22.45 -0.38
N ASN A 15 -4.68 -21.53 -0.31
CA ASN A 15 -3.76 -21.15 -1.38
C ASN A 15 -4.32 -20.20 -2.48
N SER A 16 -5.35 -19.41 -2.20
CA SER A 16 -5.74 -18.29 -3.06
C SER A 16 -5.03 -17.00 -2.60
N PRO A 17 -4.00 -16.50 -3.32
CA PRO A 17 -3.24 -15.33 -2.87
C PRO A 17 -4.11 -14.07 -2.75
N LEU A 18 -5.12 -13.95 -3.61
CA LEU A 18 -6.08 -12.85 -3.55
C LEU A 18 -6.90 -12.89 -2.25
N SER A 19 -7.33 -14.07 -1.83
CA SER A 19 -8.09 -14.28 -0.59
C SER A 19 -7.22 -14.01 0.64
N GLU A 20 -5.96 -14.44 0.61
CA GLU A 20 -4.99 -14.16 1.66
C GLU A 20 -4.68 -12.66 1.78
N LEU A 21 -4.55 -11.94 0.66
CA LEU A 21 -4.34 -10.49 0.68
C LEU A 21 -5.57 -9.72 1.22
N ARG A 22 -6.78 -10.18 0.89
CA ARG A 22 -8.02 -9.62 1.47
C ARG A 22 -8.14 -9.92 2.96
N LEU A 23 -7.73 -11.11 3.40
CA LEU A 23 -7.64 -11.45 4.81
C LEU A 23 -6.62 -10.55 5.53
N ALA A 24 -5.46 -10.30 4.93
CA ALA A 24 -4.47 -9.38 5.47
C ALA A 24 -5.02 -7.94 5.57
N ALA A 25 -5.75 -7.45 4.56
CA ALA A 25 -6.45 -6.17 4.63
C ALA A 25 -7.44 -6.12 5.79
N ALA A 26 -8.29 -7.14 5.93
CA ALA A 26 -9.26 -7.21 7.03
C ALA A 26 -8.60 -7.35 8.41
N ALA A 27 -7.46 -8.05 8.51
CA ALA A 27 -6.69 -8.13 9.75
C ALA A 27 -6.14 -6.75 10.14
N ALA A 28 -5.62 -5.99 9.17
CA ALA A 28 -5.13 -4.64 9.41
C ALA A 28 -6.25 -3.68 9.83
N GLY A 29 -7.41 -3.71 9.16
CA GLY A 29 -8.59 -2.91 9.54
C GLY A 29 -9.13 -3.26 10.93
N ALA A 30 -8.86 -4.48 11.43
CA ALA A 30 -9.16 -4.90 12.80
C ALA A 30 -8.05 -4.57 13.82
N GLY A 31 -7.05 -3.77 13.44
CA GLY A 31 -5.91 -3.40 14.29
C GLY A 31 -4.83 -4.49 14.43
N ARG A 32 -4.96 -5.63 13.75
CA ARG A 32 -4.00 -6.75 13.80
C ARG A 32 -2.92 -6.59 12.74
N ILE A 33 -2.13 -5.51 12.85
CA ILE A 33 -1.11 -5.15 11.86
C ILE A 33 -0.03 -6.22 11.72
N ASP A 34 0.43 -6.80 12.83
CA ASP A 34 1.46 -7.86 12.79
C ASP A 34 0.97 -9.12 12.05
N GLU A 35 -0.28 -9.50 12.30
CA GLU A 35 -0.90 -10.63 11.59
C GLU A 35 -1.01 -10.33 10.10
N SER A 36 -1.46 -9.12 9.76
CA SER A 36 -1.51 -8.69 8.37
C SER A 36 -0.14 -8.83 7.72
N LEU A 37 0.92 -8.25 8.30
CA LEU A 37 2.28 -8.31 7.76
C LEU A 37 2.80 -9.75 7.63
N ARG A 38 2.44 -10.64 8.57
CA ARG A 38 2.77 -12.06 8.51
C ARG A 38 2.16 -12.73 7.28
N ILE A 39 0.86 -12.51 7.03
CA ILE A 39 0.15 -13.09 5.87
C ILE A 39 0.77 -12.58 4.55
N GLN A 40 1.05 -11.28 4.42
CA GLN A 40 1.61 -10.76 3.16
C GLN A 40 3.06 -11.21 2.96
N ARG A 41 3.83 -11.43 4.03
CA ARG A 41 5.14 -12.09 3.90
C ARG A 41 5.00 -13.49 3.33
N GLN A 42 4.03 -14.28 3.81
CA GLN A 42 3.76 -15.62 3.28
C GLN A 42 3.39 -15.56 1.79
N VAL A 43 2.47 -14.68 1.40
CA VAL A 43 2.12 -14.45 0.00
C VAL A 43 3.34 -14.05 -0.82
N ALA A 44 4.14 -13.09 -0.33
CA ALA A 44 5.32 -12.58 -1.03
C ALA A 44 6.41 -13.65 -1.27
N SER A 45 6.52 -14.64 -0.38
CA SER A 45 7.48 -15.74 -0.49
C SER A 45 6.99 -16.95 -1.30
N ALA A 46 5.75 -16.93 -1.79
CA ALA A 46 5.19 -18.06 -2.53
C ALA A 46 5.88 -18.27 -3.89
N GLU A 47 5.84 -19.50 -4.40
CA GLU A 47 6.34 -19.83 -5.74
C GLU A 47 5.46 -19.23 -6.85
N GLY A 48 6.05 -19.02 -8.04
CA GLY A 48 5.32 -18.56 -9.23
C GLY A 48 6.19 -17.73 -10.19
N THR A 49 5.60 -17.28 -11.29
CA THR A 49 6.30 -16.47 -12.30
C THR A 49 5.94 -14.99 -12.19
N PRO A 50 6.91 -14.06 -12.14
CA PRO A 50 6.61 -12.63 -12.12
C PRO A 50 5.77 -12.20 -13.33
N GLY A 51 4.89 -11.22 -13.14
CA GLY A 51 4.05 -10.67 -14.19
C GLY A 51 3.21 -9.46 -13.73
N PRO A 52 2.41 -8.85 -14.63
CA PRO A 52 1.63 -7.65 -14.32
C PRO A 52 0.62 -7.83 -13.17
N ASN A 53 0.12 -9.06 -12.99
CA ASN A 53 -0.84 -9.42 -11.95
C ASN A 53 -0.20 -10.30 -10.87
N ASP A 54 1.05 -10.01 -10.49
CA ASP A 54 1.78 -10.81 -9.51
C ASP A 54 1.35 -10.50 -8.06
N PRO A 55 0.64 -11.42 -7.38
CA PRO A 55 0.21 -11.20 -5.99
C PRO A 55 1.38 -11.04 -5.02
N ARG A 56 2.57 -11.54 -5.35
CA ARG A 56 3.77 -11.36 -4.51
C ARG A 56 4.27 -9.92 -4.53
N LEU A 57 4.21 -9.26 -5.68
CA LEU A 57 4.47 -7.83 -5.77
C LEU A 57 3.43 -7.05 -4.96
N TRP A 58 2.15 -7.36 -5.13
CA TRP A 58 1.07 -6.70 -4.39
C TRP A 58 1.22 -6.85 -2.87
N ALA A 59 1.63 -8.03 -2.41
CA ALA A 59 1.90 -8.31 -1.00
C ALA A 59 3.03 -7.46 -0.44
N ARG A 60 4.12 -7.29 -1.22
CA ARG A 60 5.25 -6.44 -0.85
C ARG A 60 4.84 -4.97 -0.81
N LEU A 61 4.12 -4.47 -1.82
CA LEU A 61 3.60 -3.09 -1.86
C LEU A 61 2.68 -2.79 -0.67
N TRP A 62 1.77 -3.71 -0.34
CA TRP A 62 0.91 -3.57 0.83
C TRP A 62 1.65 -3.61 2.17
N SER A 63 2.74 -4.40 2.24
CA SER A 63 3.62 -4.41 3.39
C SER A 63 4.34 -3.07 3.53
N ALA A 64 4.85 -2.51 2.43
CA ALA A 64 5.48 -1.20 2.40
C ALA A 64 4.51 -0.09 2.85
N ALA A 65 3.28 -0.08 2.33
CA ALA A 65 2.24 0.88 2.70
C ALA A 65 1.90 0.85 4.19
N ARG A 66 1.90 -0.33 4.83
CA ARG A 66 1.68 -0.49 6.27
C ARG A 66 2.88 -0.08 7.10
N LEU A 67 4.08 -0.48 6.69
CA LEU A 67 5.33 -0.08 7.33
C LEU A 67 5.52 1.44 7.30
N ALA A 68 5.14 2.08 6.18
CA ALA A 68 5.11 3.53 6.04
C ALA A 68 4.17 4.19 7.06
N ARG A 69 2.94 3.68 7.21
CA ARG A 69 2.00 4.16 8.23
C ARG A 69 2.57 4.00 9.65
N LEU A 70 3.16 2.85 9.98
CA LEU A 70 3.80 2.61 11.27
C LEU A 70 5.00 3.52 11.56
N MET A 71 5.67 4.02 10.51
CA MET A 71 6.78 4.95 10.65
C MET A 71 6.30 6.37 10.99
N VAL A 72 5.16 6.79 10.41
CA VAL A 72 4.56 8.12 10.62
C VAL A 72 3.70 8.17 11.88
N ASP A 73 2.93 7.11 12.15
CA ASP A 73 1.96 7.01 13.24
C ASP A 73 2.15 5.67 13.97
N PRO A 74 3.14 5.57 14.88
CA PRO A 74 3.40 4.34 15.60
C PRO A 74 2.29 4.03 16.61
N PRO A 75 1.99 2.74 16.87
CA PRO A 75 0.98 2.38 17.86
C PRO A 75 1.39 2.87 19.25
N PRO A 76 0.40 3.20 20.11
CA PRO A 76 0.69 3.59 21.47
C PRO A 76 1.42 2.46 22.23
N PRO A 77 2.26 2.79 23.22
CA PRO A 77 2.93 1.79 24.03
C PRO A 77 1.89 0.88 24.71
N THR A 78 2.19 -0.43 24.72
CA THR A 78 1.33 -1.40 25.40
C THR A 78 1.53 -1.25 26.91
N PRO A 79 0.45 -1.13 27.72
CA PRO A 79 0.58 -1.03 29.17
C PRO A 79 1.41 -2.18 29.75
N GLY A 80 2.39 -1.85 30.59
CA GLY A 80 3.27 -2.84 31.23
C GLY A 80 4.44 -3.34 30.37
N GLN A 81 4.62 -2.83 29.14
CA GLN A 81 5.82 -3.07 28.35
C GLN A 81 6.72 -1.83 28.34
N PRO A 82 8.05 -2.00 28.38
CA PRO A 82 8.98 -0.89 28.24
C PRO A 82 8.77 -0.22 26.87
N GLU A 83 8.75 1.10 26.86
CA GLU A 83 8.63 1.86 25.62
C GLU A 83 9.80 1.52 24.69
N VAL A 84 9.47 1.12 23.46
CA VAL A 84 10.49 0.83 22.46
C VAL A 84 11.08 2.14 21.97
N ASP A 85 12.39 2.30 22.10
CA ASP A 85 13.15 3.43 21.56
C ASP A 85 12.71 3.77 20.11
N PRO A 86 12.26 5.01 19.84
CA PRO A 86 11.86 5.45 18.51
C PRO A 86 12.92 5.22 17.43
N ALA A 87 14.20 5.40 17.75
CA ALA A 87 15.30 5.21 16.78
C ALA A 87 15.44 3.72 16.41
N ARG A 88 15.45 2.83 17.41
CA ARG A 88 15.44 1.37 17.19
C ARG A 88 14.21 0.90 16.43
N ARG A 89 13.03 1.47 16.70
CA ARG A 89 11.80 1.18 15.96
C ARG A 89 11.94 1.58 14.49
N LYS A 90 12.38 2.82 14.22
CA LYS A 90 12.61 3.31 12.86
C LYS A 90 13.60 2.42 12.10
N ALA A 91 14.75 2.11 12.69
CA ALA A 91 15.76 1.25 12.08
C ALA A 91 15.22 -0.15 11.74
N ASN A 92 14.36 -0.73 12.61
CA ASN A 92 13.69 -2.00 12.33
C ASN A 92 12.71 -1.90 11.16
N ILE A 93 11.96 -0.81 11.05
CA ILE A 93 11.04 -0.58 9.92
C ILE A 93 11.83 -0.38 8.63
N GLU A 94 12.89 0.43 8.64
CA GLU A 94 13.76 0.64 7.48
C GLU A 94 14.37 -0.67 6.99
N ARG A 95 14.87 -1.53 7.90
CA ARG A 95 15.36 -2.86 7.55
C ARG A 95 14.28 -3.70 6.85
N LYS A 96 13.06 -3.73 7.41
CA LYS A 96 11.92 -4.43 6.80
C LYS A 96 11.58 -3.86 5.42
N LEU A 97 11.64 -2.54 5.22
CA LEU A 97 11.42 -1.91 3.91
C LEU A 97 12.48 -2.34 2.89
N LYS A 98 13.77 -2.42 3.28
CA LYS A 98 14.85 -2.95 2.40
C LYS A 98 14.59 -4.40 2.00
N GLU A 99 14.16 -5.24 2.94
CA GLU A 99 13.85 -6.65 2.71
C GLU A 99 12.72 -6.88 1.70
N LEU A 100 11.85 -5.88 1.45
CA LEU A 100 10.81 -5.97 0.43
C LEU A 100 11.36 -5.87 -1.00
N GLN A 101 12.59 -5.38 -1.19
CA GLN A 101 13.24 -5.28 -2.51
C GLN A 101 12.34 -4.61 -3.57
N LEU A 102 11.68 -3.51 -3.18
CA LEU A 102 10.79 -2.73 -4.05
C LEU A 102 11.53 -1.60 -4.79
N PHE A 103 12.78 -1.34 -4.42
CA PHE A 103 13.60 -0.29 -4.99
C PHE A 103 14.79 -0.93 -5.70
N SER A 104 14.96 -0.62 -6.99
CA SER A 104 16.13 -1.00 -7.80
C SER A 104 17.25 0.05 -7.74
N GLY A 105 16.94 1.24 -7.20
CA GLY A 105 17.84 2.38 -7.04
C GLY A 105 17.16 3.49 -6.26
N GLU A 106 17.76 4.68 -6.25
CA GLU A 106 17.16 5.89 -5.67
C GLU A 106 15.81 6.22 -6.34
N GLY A 107 14.80 6.48 -5.54
CA GLY A 107 13.46 6.77 -6.05
C GLY A 107 12.42 6.91 -4.95
N THR A 108 11.25 7.40 -5.33
CA THR A 108 10.06 7.49 -4.49
C THR A 108 9.01 6.52 -4.99
N LEU A 109 8.67 5.56 -4.14
CA LEU A 109 7.53 4.68 -4.35
C LEU A 109 6.27 5.39 -3.83
N VAL A 110 5.41 5.80 -4.76
CA VAL A 110 4.10 6.36 -4.46
C VAL A 110 3.08 5.23 -4.48
N ILE A 111 2.42 5.00 -3.35
CA ILE A 111 1.39 3.98 -3.19
C ILE A 111 0.07 4.68 -2.86
N LEU A 112 -0.99 4.33 -3.57
CA LEU A 112 -2.36 4.69 -3.27
C LEU A 112 -3.11 3.44 -2.81
N THR A 113 -3.80 3.55 -1.68
CA THR A 113 -4.51 2.43 -1.04
C THR A 113 -5.93 2.83 -0.65
N TRP A 114 -6.88 1.90 -0.78
CA TRP A 114 -8.29 2.07 -0.39
C TRP A 114 -8.87 0.75 0.11
N GLU A 115 -9.99 0.81 0.84
CA GLU A 115 -10.59 -0.37 1.49
C GLU A 115 -11.90 -0.84 0.84
N ASP A 116 -12.61 0.06 0.15
CA ASP A 116 -13.79 -0.33 -0.63
C ASP A 116 -13.38 -1.01 -1.94
N LEU A 117 -13.40 -2.34 -1.94
CA LEU A 117 -13.00 -3.14 -3.09
C LEU A 117 -14.06 -3.22 -4.20
N THR A 118 -15.21 -2.56 -4.04
CA THR A 118 -16.15 -2.35 -5.16
C THR A 118 -15.64 -1.24 -6.09
N ALA A 119 -14.86 -0.30 -5.56
CA ALA A 119 -14.22 0.75 -6.33
C ALA A 119 -12.92 0.27 -6.99
N THR A 120 -12.78 0.58 -8.28
CA THR A 120 -11.50 0.44 -8.99
C THR A 120 -10.86 1.81 -9.11
N VAL A 121 -9.84 2.08 -8.31
CA VAL A 121 -9.11 3.36 -8.31
C VAL A 121 -7.72 3.16 -8.95
N GLN A 122 -7.28 4.13 -9.73
CA GLN A 122 -5.96 4.15 -10.34
C GLN A 122 -5.18 5.40 -9.90
N LEU A 123 -3.92 5.20 -9.54
CA LEU A 123 -2.96 6.30 -9.37
C LEU A 123 -2.53 6.81 -10.74
N MET A 124 -2.77 8.09 -10.99
CA MET A 124 -2.34 8.81 -12.18
C MET A 124 -1.18 9.74 -11.83
N THR A 125 -0.15 9.70 -12.66
CA THR A 125 1.01 10.60 -12.56
C THR A 125 0.89 11.67 -13.63
N LEU A 126 0.99 12.94 -13.23
CA LEU A 126 0.79 14.08 -14.10
C LEU A 126 2.04 14.97 -14.14
N ASP A 127 2.36 15.47 -15.33
CA ASP A 127 3.32 16.56 -15.55
C ASP A 127 2.56 17.78 -16.05
N GLY A 128 2.38 18.75 -15.15
CA GLY A 128 1.38 19.79 -15.33
C GLY A 128 -0.03 19.20 -15.40
N LYS A 129 -0.66 19.24 -16.58
CA LYS A 129 -2.01 18.68 -16.83
C LYS A 129 -2.00 17.40 -17.66
N ALA A 130 -0.84 16.97 -18.16
CA ALA A 130 -0.74 15.79 -19.01
C ALA A 130 -0.50 14.54 -18.16
N ALA A 131 -1.30 13.51 -18.37
CA ALA A 131 -1.03 12.20 -17.79
C ALA A 131 0.19 11.59 -18.49
N ILE A 132 1.16 11.16 -17.68
CA ILE A 132 2.38 10.52 -18.17
C ILE A 132 2.49 9.11 -17.61
N ALA A 133 2.96 8.19 -18.45
CA ALA A 133 3.37 6.87 -18.00
C ALA A 133 4.84 6.95 -17.53
N THR A 134 5.05 7.43 -16.30
CA THR A 134 6.37 7.45 -15.68
C THR A 134 6.46 6.42 -14.57
N GLY A 135 7.54 5.63 -14.62
CA GLY A 135 7.86 4.64 -13.61
C GLY A 135 7.21 3.28 -13.81
N ASP A 136 7.54 2.36 -12.91
CA ASP A 136 6.97 1.02 -12.87
C ASP A 136 5.59 1.06 -12.19
N VAL A 137 4.54 1.25 -12.99
CA VAL A 137 3.16 1.34 -12.50
C VAL A 137 2.60 -0.05 -12.20
N THR A 138 2.13 -0.24 -10.97
CA THR A 138 1.39 -1.44 -10.56
C THR A 138 -0.09 -1.11 -10.38
N ARG A 139 -0.96 -1.88 -11.04
CA ARG A 139 -2.41 -1.81 -10.87
C ARG A 139 -2.88 -3.06 -10.14
N ALA A 140 -3.41 -2.90 -8.92
CA ALA A 140 -3.81 -4.00 -8.05
C ALA A 140 -5.18 -3.71 -7.42
N ALA A 141 -6.13 -3.23 -8.22
CA ALA A 141 -7.47 -2.89 -7.77
C ALA A 141 -8.22 -4.01 -7.03
N PRO A 142 -8.09 -5.31 -7.38
CA PRO A 142 -8.73 -6.41 -6.65
C PRO A 142 -8.34 -6.51 -5.15
N VAL A 143 -7.24 -5.87 -4.76
CA VAL A 143 -6.74 -5.77 -3.39
C VAL A 143 -6.64 -4.32 -2.90
N GLY A 144 -7.24 -3.35 -3.58
CA GLY A 144 -7.32 -1.96 -3.10
C GLY A 144 -6.01 -1.18 -3.17
N LEU A 145 -5.18 -1.42 -4.20
CA LEU A 145 -3.85 -0.80 -4.32
C LEU A 145 -3.52 -0.37 -5.76
N SER A 146 -2.85 0.77 -5.89
CA SER A 146 -2.18 1.24 -7.11
C SER A 146 -0.86 1.89 -6.72
N SER A 147 0.21 1.73 -7.50
CA SER A 147 1.50 2.35 -7.17
C SER A 147 2.32 2.72 -8.39
N ALA A 148 3.31 3.60 -8.20
CA ALA A 148 4.33 3.93 -9.19
C ALA A 148 5.67 4.17 -8.47
N LEU A 149 6.76 3.62 -9.02
CA LEU A 149 8.12 3.95 -8.59
C LEU A 149 8.67 5.08 -9.47
N ILE A 150 8.89 6.25 -8.87
CA ILE A 150 9.28 7.47 -9.57
C ILE A 150 10.74 7.79 -9.26
N PRO A 151 11.57 8.13 -10.27
CA PRO A 151 12.92 8.63 -10.01
C PRO A 151 12.91 9.90 -9.14
N ASN A 152 13.85 10.01 -8.20
CA ASN A 152 13.91 11.18 -7.29
C ASN A 152 14.01 12.52 -8.03
N SER A 153 14.66 12.53 -9.21
CA SER A 153 14.78 13.71 -10.07
C SER A 153 13.44 14.24 -10.60
N ASP A 154 12.46 13.36 -10.77
CA ASP A 154 11.14 13.73 -11.29
C ASP A 154 10.12 13.97 -10.18
N TYR A 155 10.28 13.34 -9.02
CA TYR A 155 9.28 13.32 -7.96
C TYR A 155 8.75 14.71 -7.55
N ALA A 156 9.63 15.70 -7.43
CA ALA A 156 9.26 17.06 -7.01
C ALA A 156 8.47 17.86 -8.07
N ARG A 157 8.59 17.49 -9.35
CA ARG A 157 7.94 18.16 -10.47
C ARG A 157 6.54 17.60 -10.76
N LEU A 158 6.34 16.32 -10.46
CA LEU A 158 5.13 15.59 -10.79
C LEU A 158 4.02 15.83 -9.76
N THR A 159 2.79 15.78 -10.24
CA THR A 159 1.58 15.78 -9.42
C THR A 159 0.83 14.47 -9.58
N TYR A 160 -0.06 14.16 -8.65
CA TYR A 160 -0.71 12.87 -8.57
C TYR A 160 -2.21 13.04 -8.43
N GLU A 161 -2.97 12.16 -9.09
CA GLU A 161 -4.43 12.14 -9.04
C GLU A 161 -4.87 10.70 -8.79
N ALA A 162 -5.92 10.53 -8.00
CA ALA A 162 -6.65 9.27 -7.94
C ALA A 162 -7.80 9.37 -8.93
N GLN A 163 -7.90 8.40 -9.85
CA GLN A 163 -8.98 8.33 -10.83
C GLN A 163 -9.81 7.07 -10.60
N LEU A 164 -11.13 7.23 -10.49
CA LEU A 164 -12.09 6.13 -10.45
C LEU A 164 -12.31 5.58 -11.85
N MET A 165 -12.10 4.28 -11.99
CA MET A 165 -12.21 3.51 -13.23
C MET A 165 -13.45 2.61 -13.26
N SER A 166 -14.11 2.41 -12.11
CA SER A 166 -15.40 1.75 -11.99
C SER A 166 -16.56 2.75 -12.17
N GLU A 167 -17.79 2.27 -12.05
CA GLU A 167 -18.96 3.14 -11.93
C GLU A 167 -18.81 4.10 -10.74
N LEU A 168 -19.46 5.27 -10.85
CA LEU A 168 -19.44 6.28 -9.82
C LEU A 168 -20.02 5.73 -8.52
N SER A 169 -19.31 5.95 -7.42
CA SER A 169 -19.79 5.60 -6.09
C SER A 169 -20.81 6.63 -5.59
N ASP A 170 -21.85 6.15 -4.92
CA ASP A 170 -22.78 6.98 -4.17
C ASP A 170 -22.24 7.39 -2.79
N ASP A 171 -21.24 6.67 -2.29
CA ASP A 171 -20.56 6.94 -1.03
C ASP A 171 -19.13 7.44 -1.27
N PRO A 172 -18.58 8.33 -0.41
CA PRO A 172 -17.18 8.73 -0.49
C PRO A 172 -16.23 7.55 -0.32
N ILE A 173 -15.18 7.50 -1.13
CA ILE A 173 -14.14 6.46 -1.06
C ILE A 173 -12.93 7.03 -0.33
N GLY A 174 -12.64 6.47 0.85
CA GLY A 174 -11.45 6.81 1.62
C GLY A 174 -10.17 6.34 0.92
N LEU A 175 -9.24 7.26 0.70
CA LEU A 175 -7.97 7.03 0.05
C LEU A 175 -6.81 7.35 1.00
N VAL A 176 -5.73 6.57 0.92
CA VAL A 176 -4.48 6.87 1.63
C VAL A 176 -3.32 6.76 0.66
N ARG A 177 -2.56 7.85 0.54
CA ARG A 177 -1.33 7.92 -0.23
C ARG A 177 -0.13 7.80 0.69
N GLN A 178 0.84 6.97 0.30
CA GLN A 178 2.13 6.83 0.95
C GLN A 178 3.23 7.13 -0.06
N ASP A 179 4.07 8.11 0.26
CA ASP A 179 5.30 8.39 -0.49
C ASP A 179 6.47 7.84 0.31
N ILE A 180 7.14 6.82 -0.21
CA ILE A 180 8.30 6.18 0.42
C ILE A 180 9.52 6.48 -0.45
N THR A 181 10.36 7.40 0.00
CA THR A 181 11.56 7.82 -0.73
C THR A 181 12.79 7.11 -0.19
N TRP A 182 13.55 6.51 -1.10
CA TRP A 182 14.88 5.97 -0.87
C TRP A 182 15.92 6.86 -1.54
N ASP A 183 16.87 7.38 -0.76
CA ASP A 183 17.95 8.26 -1.21
C ASP A 183 19.30 7.53 -1.40
N GLY A 184 19.29 6.19 -1.39
CA GLY A 184 20.50 5.38 -1.42
C GLY A 184 21.08 5.05 -0.04
N LYS A 185 20.59 5.70 1.03
CA LYS A 185 21.10 5.54 2.40
C LYS A 185 19.99 5.30 3.42
N SER A 186 18.93 6.09 3.40
CA SER A 186 17.83 6.11 4.36
C SER A 186 16.47 6.22 3.69
N PHE A 187 15.41 5.83 4.42
CA PHE A 187 14.05 6.05 3.97
C PHE A 187 13.47 7.33 4.60
N SER A 188 12.73 8.08 3.79
CA SER A 188 11.79 9.09 4.26
C SER A 188 10.38 8.71 3.82
N VAL A 189 9.39 8.99 4.66
CA VAL A 189 8.01 8.58 4.44
C VAL A 189 7.08 9.76 4.67
N LYS A 190 6.14 9.95 3.76
CA LYS A 190 4.98 10.82 3.92
C LYS A 190 3.71 10.00 3.75
N VAL A 191 2.71 10.25 4.60
CA VAL A 191 1.39 9.61 4.50
C VAL A 191 0.33 10.70 4.50
N THR A 192 -0.53 10.71 3.50
CA THR A 192 -1.66 11.65 3.38
C THR A 192 -2.97 10.90 3.19
N LYS A 193 -4.03 11.39 3.83
CA LYS A 193 -5.39 10.87 3.67
C LYS A 193 -6.15 11.77 2.73
N HIS A 194 -6.91 11.15 1.85
CA HIS A 194 -7.73 11.79 0.82
C HIS A 194 -9.10 11.12 0.78
N SER A 195 -10.05 11.77 0.13
CA SER A 195 -11.40 11.26 -0.10
C SER A 195 -11.76 11.54 -1.54
N LEU A 196 -12.24 10.53 -2.26
CA LEU A 196 -12.94 10.74 -3.53
C LEU A 196 -14.41 10.88 -3.17
N GLU A 197 -14.98 12.07 -3.33
CA GLU A 197 -16.36 12.32 -2.88
C GLU A 197 -17.38 11.58 -3.74
N ALA A 198 -18.60 11.44 -3.21
CA ALA A 198 -19.69 10.80 -3.93
C ALA A 198 -19.87 11.42 -5.33
N ARG A 199 -20.05 10.58 -6.34
CA ARG A 199 -20.19 10.95 -7.76
C ARG A 199 -18.99 11.68 -8.37
N GLU A 200 -17.85 11.77 -7.69
CA GLU A 200 -16.61 12.27 -8.29
C GLU A 200 -15.89 11.17 -9.05
N GLN A 201 -15.26 11.56 -10.17
CA GLN A 201 -14.44 10.64 -10.96
C GLN A 201 -12.97 10.71 -10.59
N LYS A 202 -12.50 11.80 -9.98
CA LYS A 202 -11.09 12.01 -9.70
C LYS A 202 -10.83 13.03 -8.58
N VAL A 203 -9.71 12.89 -7.88
CA VAL A 203 -9.26 13.82 -6.84
C VAL A 203 -7.74 13.98 -6.84
N GLY A 204 -7.24 15.20 -6.65
CA GLY A 204 -5.81 15.48 -6.51
C GLY A 204 -5.23 14.96 -5.19
N LEU A 205 -3.97 14.49 -5.20
CA LEU A 205 -3.31 13.79 -4.08
C LEU A 205 -2.08 14.49 -3.50
#